data_AF-A0A6I5QMM2-F1
#
_entry.id   AF-A0A6I5QMM2-F1
#
_cell.length_a   1.000
_cell.length_b   1.000
_cell.length_c   1.000
_cell.angle_alpha   90.00
_cell.angle_beta   90.00
_cell.angle_gamma   90.00
#
_symmetry.space_group_name_H-M   'P 1'
#
loop_
_entity.id
_entity.type
_entity.pdbx_description
1 polymer ?
#
loop_
_entity_poly.entity_id
_entity_poly.type
_entity_poly.pdbx_seq_one_letter_code
_entity_poly.pdbx_strand_id
1 'polypeptide(L)'
;MLTTTLAAVISLVTSLIVTIITQYWNTKFKQKEQEREERKKLNFSYSNPLRFALERAYFRLSKLLKLSKERNAEFKKKMPTISNVSEVSSKDEEWFTFDESGYYIISSCYMTACLFYQIEKMRSEVPYLSLDKKDDARIIALMYEVTHSFATEGVYHVVQDSIGIDMYMPEEKRLMSYREFCQLLKVPDKRKWFDQLISFYIGVGLGEKSKQVQQTVDAIDQLLNFIEISLNKGTPAKERQRPFK
;
A
#
# COMPACT_ATOMS: atom_id res chain seq x y z
N MET A 1 -59.88 23.94 38.21
CA MET A 1 -58.90 24.84 37.56
C MET A 1 -57.45 24.59 38.00
N LEU A 2 -57.16 24.38 39.30
CA LEU A 2 -55.78 24.14 39.79
C LEU A 2 -55.13 22.84 39.27
N THR A 3 -55.90 21.77 39.04
CA THR A 3 -55.39 20.47 38.57
C THR A 3 -55.00 20.50 37.09
N THR A 4 -55.76 21.22 36.27
CA THR A 4 -55.52 21.38 34.83
C THR A 4 -54.28 22.23 34.53
N THR A 5 -54.01 23.26 35.33
CA THR A 5 -52.81 24.08 35.19
C THR A 5 -51.54 23.33 35.62
N LEU A 6 -51.63 22.52 36.68
CA LEU A 6 -50.50 21.71 37.14
C LEU A 6 -50.11 20.64 36.11
N ALA A 7 -51.11 19.96 35.53
CA ALA A 7 -50.90 18.97 34.48
C ALA A 7 -50.26 19.59 33.22
N ALA A 8 -50.69 20.80 32.82
CA ALA A 8 -50.13 21.52 31.68
C ALA A 8 -48.66 21.94 31.91
N VAL A 9 -48.29 22.33 33.13
CA VAL A 9 -46.90 22.66 33.47
C VAL A 9 -46.02 21.40 33.45
N ILE A 10 -46.51 20.28 33.98
CA ILE A 10 -45.79 19.01 33.98
C ILE A 10 -45.57 18.48 32.55
N SER A 11 -46.57 18.58 31.67
CA SER A 11 -46.43 18.16 30.27
C SER A 11 -45.44 19.05 29.51
N LEU A 12 -45.42 20.35 29.79
CA LEU A 12 -44.49 21.29 29.16
C LEU A 12 -43.04 21.03 29.61
N VAL A 13 -42.82 20.80 30.91
CA VAL A 13 -41.48 20.46 31.45
C VAL A 13 -40.98 19.12 30.91
N THR A 14 -41.83 18.09 30.90
CA THR A 14 -41.46 16.76 30.38
C THR A 14 -41.15 16.79 28.88
N SER A 15 -41.93 17.51 28.07
CA SER A 15 -41.64 17.67 26.64
C SER A 15 -40.32 18.40 26.40
N LEU A 16 -39.98 19.40 27.22
CA LEU A 16 -38.74 20.14 27.11
C LEU A 16 -37.53 19.26 27.46
N ILE A 17 -37.62 18.47 28.54
CA ILE A 17 -36.57 17.51 28.93
C ILE A 17 -36.35 16.46 27.85
N VAL A 18 -37.42 15.86 27.33
CA VAL A 18 -37.32 14.85 26.25
C VAL A 18 -36.66 15.46 25.01
N THR A 19 -37.04 16.69 24.62
CA THR A 19 -36.46 17.36 23.46
C THR A 19 -34.96 17.61 23.62
N ILE A 20 -34.52 18.07 24.80
CA ILE A 20 -33.09 18.30 25.10
C ILE A 20 -32.32 16.98 25.05
N ILE A 21 -32.84 15.91 25.67
CA ILE A 21 -32.20 14.59 25.65
C ILE A 21 -32.11 14.07 24.21
N THR A 22 -33.20 14.10 23.45
CA THR A 22 -33.23 13.66 22.06
C THR A 22 -32.27 14.47 21.18
N GLN A 23 -32.20 15.80 21.34
CA GLN A 23 -31.23 16.63 20.61
C GLN A 23 -29.78 16.32 20.97
N TYR A 24 -29.49 16.08 22.25
CA TYR A 24 -28.16 15.67 22.70
C TYR A 24 -27.74 14.33 22.09
N TRP A 25 -28.62 13.32 22.17
CA TRP A 25 -28.36 12.01 21.56
C TRP A 25 -28.24 12.11 20.04
N ASN A 26 -29.13 12.84 19.37
CA ASN A 26 -29.06 13.03 17.91
C ASN A 26 -27.75 13.70 17.48
N THR A 27 -27.29 14.71 18.21
CA THR A 27 -26.00 15.36 17.91
C THR A 27 -24.85 14.37 18.09
N LYS A 28 -24.84 13.61 19.18
CA LYS A 28 -23.80 12.60 19.45
C LYS A 28 -23.82 11.44 18.45
N PHE A 29 -25.01 11.01 18.01
CA PHE A 29 -25.18 10.00 16.97
C PHE A 29 -24.69 10.52 15.62
N LYS A 30 -25.08 11.75 15.22
CA LYS A 30 -24.61 12.38 13.99
C LYS A 30 -23.09 12.57 13.96
N GLN A 31 -22.48 13.00 15.08
CA GLN A 31 -21.02 13.10 15.19
C GLN A 31 -20.35 11.74 15.01
N LYS A 32 -20.83 10.69 15.69
CA LYS A 32 -20.30 9.34 15.51
C LYS A 32 -20.47 8.81 14.09
N GLU A 33 -21.58 9.14 13.44
CA GLU A 33 -21.85 8.76 12.06
C GLU A 33 -20.90 9.47 11.10
N GLN A 34 -20.71 10.79 11.25
CA GLN A 34 -19.73 11.58 10.51
C GLN A 34 -18.31 11.05 10.70
N GLU A 35 -17.87 10.82 11.94
CA GLU A 35 -16.56 10.22 12.23
C GLU A 35 -16.40 8.85 11.56
N ARG A 36 -17.47 8.04 11.53
CA ARG A 36 -17.46 6.73 10.87
C ARG A 36 -17.37 6.85 9.36
N GLU A 37 -18.05 7.82 8.75
CA GLU A 37 -17.98 8.10 7.32
C GLU A 37 -16.61 8.65 6.91
N GLU A 38 -16.05 9.58 7.70
CA GLU A 38 -14.70 10.10 7.51
C GLU A 38 -13.66 8.98 7.60
N ARG A 39 -13.74 8.12 8.62
CA ARG A 39 -12.87 6.94 8.74
C ARG A 39 -13.02 5.98 7.56
N LYS A 40 -14.25 5.73 7.09
CA LYS A 40 -14.48 4.90 5.90
C LYS A 40 -13.84 5.51 4.66
N LYS A 41 -13.98 6.82 4.46
CA LYS A 41 -13.40 7.56 3.34
C LYS A 41 -11.87 7.51 3.37
N LEU A 42 -11.26 7.73 4.54
CA LEU A 42 -9.82 7.62 4.73
C LEU A 42 -9.33 6.19 4.44
N ASN A 43 -10.00 5.18 4.99
CA ASN A 43 -9.65 3.79 4.75
C ASN A 43 -9.72 3.41 3.26
N PHE A 44 -10.77 3.86 2.58
CA PHE A 44 -10.95 3.62 1.15
C PHE A 44 -9.90 4.33 0.29
N SER A 45 -9.52 5.56 0.66
CA SER A 45 -8.67 6.42 -0.17
C SER A 45 -7.17 6.22 0.04
N TYR A 46 -6.76 5.67 1.19
CA TYR A 46 -5.36 5.55 1.61
C TYR A 46 -5.00 4.14 2.09
N SER A 47 -5.63 3.68 3.17
CA SER A 47 -5.23 2.43 3.83
C SER A 47 -5.42 1.19 2.96
N ASN A 48 -6.55 1.08 2.25
CA ASN A 48 -6.83 -0.06 1.36
C ASN A 48 -5.89 -0.09 0.14
N PRO A 49 -5.69 1.02 -0.60
CA PRO A 49 -4.68 1.07 -1.66
C PRO A 49 -3.27 0.72 -1.19
N LEU A 50 -2.83 1.27 -0.05
CA LEU A 50 -1.51 0.96 0.51
C LEU A 50 -1.40 -0.51 0.91
N ARG A 51 -2.39 -1.06 1.61
CA ARG A 51 -2.46 -2.48 1.96
C ARG A 51 -2.32 -3.37 0.73
N PHE A 52 -3.08 -3.07 -0.32
CA PHE A 52 -3.06 -3.85 -1.55
C PHE A 52 -1.69 -3.80 -2.26
N ALA A 53 -1.04 -2.64 -2.27
CA ALA A 53 0.31 -2.50 -2.82
C ALA A 53 1.34 -3.29 -1.99
N LEU A 54 1.23 -3.25 -0.65
CA LEU A 54 2.09 -4.01 0.26
C LEU A 54 1.91 -5.52 0.08
N GLU A 55 0.68 -6.03 0.03
CA GLU A 55 0.40 -7.47 -0.18
C GLU A 55 1.04 -7.98 -1.47
N ARG A 56 0.94 -7.18 -2.55
CA ARG A 56 1.53 -7.51 -3.86
C ARG A 56 3.05 -7.52 -3.83
N ALA A 57 3.66 -6.47 -3.27
CA ALA A 57 5.11 -6.37 -3.15
C ALA A 57 5.67 -7.49 -2.25
N TYR A 58 5.02 -7.74 -1.10
CA TYR A 58 5.36 -8.81 -0.18
C TYR A 58 5.36 -10.17 -0.86
N PHE A 59 4.26 -10.52 -1.54
CA PHE A 59 4.13 -11.81 -2.21
C PHE A 59 5.22 -12.01 -3.28
N ARG A 60 5.46 -10.98 -4.11
CA ARG A 60 6.45 -11.07 -5.19
C ARG A 60 7.87 -11.24 -4.65
N LEU A 61 8.26 -10.40 -3.68
CA LEU A 61 9.59 -10.45 -3.07
C LEU A 61 9.83 -11.72 -2.28
N SER A 62 8.86 -12.13 -1.47
CA SER A 62 8.95 -13.38 -0.69
C SER A 62 9.12 -14.60 -1.58
N LYS A 63 8.39 -14.65 -2.71
CA LYS A 63 8.53 -15.73 -3.68
C LYS A 63 9.91 -15.70 -4.36
N LEU A 64 10.42 -14.54 -4.78
CA LEU A 64 11.77 -14.44 -5.34
C LEU A 64 12.84 -14.86 -4.34
N LEU A 65 12.71 -14.43 -3.09
CA LEU A 65 13.63 -14.76 -2.03
C LEU A 65 13.61 -16.25 -1.67
N LYS A 66 12.43 -16.87 -1.66
CA LYS A 66 12.29 -18.31 -1.48
C LYS A 66 13.00 -19.06 -2.60
N LEU A 67 12.72 -18.69 -3.84
CA LEU A 67 13.30 -19.34 -5.01
C LEU A 67 14.82 -19.17 -5.10
N SER A 68 15.35 -18.00 -4.70
CA SER A 68 16.80 -17.77 -4.67
C SER A 68 17.51 -18.57 -3.58
N LYS A 69 16.89 -18.74 -2.40
CA LYS A 69 17.41 -19.55 -1.30
C LYS A 69 17.41 -21.05 -1.60
N GLU A 70 16.40 -21.54 -2.33
CA GLU A 70 16.26 -22.97 -2.65
C GLU A 70 17.35 -23.49 -3.62
N ARG A 71 18.25 -22.62 -4.12
CA ARG A 71 19.42 -22.97 -4.97
C ARG A 71 19.08 -23.99 -6.07
N ASN A 72 17.86 -23.95 -6.57
CA ASN A 72 17.43 -24.92 -7.55
C ASN A 72 18.14 -24.57 -8.87
N ALA A 73 18.86 -25.51 -9.49
CA ALA A 73 19.46 -25.29 -10.81
C ALA A 73 18.39 -24.89 -11.85
N GLU A 74 17.14 -25.27 -11.58
CA GLU A 74 15.94 -24.85 -12.29
C GLU A 74 15.61 -23.36 -12.09
N PHE A 75 15.87 -22.76 -10.93
CA PHE A 75 15.68 -21.32 -10.71
C PHE A 75 16.65 -20.48 -11.53
N LYS A 76 17.95 -20.87 -11.58
CA LYS A 76 18.92 -20.24 -12.49
C LYS A 76 18.58 -20.43 -13.97
N LYS A 77 17.85 -21.50 -14.32
CA LYS A 77 17.30 -21.71 -15.68
C LYS A 77 16.02 -20.91 -15.94
N LYS A 78 15.28 -20.52 -14.89
CA LYS A 78 14.01 -19.79 -14.95
C LYS A 78 14.13 -18.27 -14.68
N MET A 79 15.30 -17.79 -14.23
CA MET A 79 15.55 -16.39 -13.85
C MET A 79 17.04 -16.04 -13.95
N PRO A 80 17.44 -14.82 -14.37
CA PRO A 80 16.84 -13.90 -15.34
C PRO A 80 17.41 -14.10 -16.76
N THR A 81 16.59 -13.91 -17.80
CA THR A 81 17.01 -13.95 -19.22
C THR A 81 17.76 -12.68 -19.65
N ILE A 82 17.82 -11.68 -18.77
CA ILE A 82 18.57 -10.44 -18.95
C ILE A 82 19.54 -10.25 -17.79
N SER A 83 20.73 -9.76 -18.09
CA SER A 83 21.75 -9.43 -17.07
C SER A 83 21.81 -7.92 -16.82
N ASN A 84 21.31 -7.12 -17.77
CA ASN A 84 21.35 -5.66 -17.71
C ASN A 84 19.99 -5.05 -18.04
N VAL A 85 19.66 -3.95 -17.35
CA VAL A 85 18.47 -3.13 -17.59
C VAL A 85 18.41 -2.59 -19.03
N SER A 86 19.55 -2.33 -19.67
CA SER A 86 19.59 -1.85 -21.06
C SER A 86 18.90 -2.79 -22.04
N GLU A 87 18.87 -4.10 -21.73
CA GLU A 87 18.24 -5.11 -22.57
C GLU A 87 16.71 -4.95 -22.62
N VAL A 88 16.08 -4.36 -21.59
CA VAL A 88 14.62 -4.20 -21.49
C VAL A 88 14.03 -3.45 -22.68
N SER A 89 14.72 -2.42 -23.18
CA SER A 89 14.24 -1.62 -24.31
C SER A 89 14.18 -2.39 -25.63
N SER A 90 14.96 -3.47 -25.74
CA SER A 90 15.01 -4.32 -26.94
C SER A 90 13.98 -5.45 -26.94
N LYS A 91 13.26 -5.66 -25.82
CA LYS A 91 12.30 -6.76 -25.67
C LYS A 91 10.96 -6.44 -26.33
N ASP A 92 10.34 -7.48 -26.86
CA ASP A 92 8.99 -7.42 -27.43
C ASP A 92 7.91 -7.46 -26.34
N GLU A 93 6.65 -7.30 -26.73
CA GLU A 93 5.53 -7.35 -25.80
C GLU A 93 5.36 -8.73 -25.15
N GLU A 94 5.68 -9.79 -25.89
CA GLU A 94 5.57 -11.18 -25.41
C GLU A 94 6.49 -11.45 -24.23
N TRP A 95 7.69 -10.86 -24.22
CA TRP A 95 8.59 -10.96 -23.08
C TRP A 95 8.03 -10.34 -21.79
N PHE A 96 7.20 -9.30 -21.91
CA PHE A 96 6.56 -8.67 -20.75
C PHE A 96 5.31 -9.41 -20.24
N THR A 97 4.73 -10.32 -21.04
CA THR A 97 3.43 -10.96 -20.74
C THR A 97 3.48 -12.47 -20.60
N PHE A 98 4.23 -13.15 -21.46
CA PHE A 98 4.25 -14.61 -21.59
C PHE A 98 5.57 -15.23 -21.10
N ASP A 99 6.69 -14.55 -21.27
CA ASP A 99 7.98 -15.02 -20.75
C ASP A 99 7.96 -14.96 -19.22
N GLU A 100 8.08 -16.12 -18.56
CA GLU A 100 8.02 -16.21 -17.09
C GLU A 100 9.05 -15.31 -16.41
N SER A 101 10.25 -15.14 -16.99
CA SER A 101 11.31 -14.32 -16.42
C SER A 101 11.01 -12.82 -16.59
N GLY A 102 10.66 -12.39 -17.80
CA GLY A 102 10.40 -10.99 -18.12
C GLY A 102 9.14 -10.47 -17.45
N TYR A 103 8.05 -11.22 -17.57
CA TYR A 103 6.80 -10.92 -16.87
C TYR A 103 7.04 -10.79 -15.37
N TYR A 104 7.75 -11.74 -14.75
CA TYR A 104 7.88 -11.75 -13.30
C TYR A 104 8.73 -10.58 -12.78
N ILE A 105 9.86 -10.28 -13.41
CA ILE A 105 10.72 -9.14 -13.01
C ILE A 105 9.96 -7.82 -13.19
N ILE A 106 9.40 -7.58 -14.37
CA ILE A 106 8.80 -6.28 -14.70
C ILE A 106 7.47 -6.07 -13.96
N SER A 107 6.65 -7.11 -13.79
CA SER A 107 5.45 -7.00 -12.95
C SER A 107 5.79 -6.77 -11.47
N SER A 108 6.91 -7.30 -10.98
CA SER A 108 7.38 -6.98 -9.62
C SER A 108 7.85 -5.53 -9.51
N CYS A 109 8.57 -5.02 -10.50
CA CYS A 109 8.94 -3.60 -10.60
C CYS A 109 7.69 -2.71 -10.59
N TYR A 110 6.70 -3.04 -11.43
CA TYR A 110 5.43 -2.31 -11.50
C TYR A 110 4.69 -2.27 -10.16
N MET A 111 4.59 -3.41 -9.47
CA MET A 111 3.92 -3.49 -8.17
C MET A 111 4.64 -2.66 -7.11
N THR A 112 5.96 -2.62 -7.12
CA THR A 112 6.76 -1.83 -6.19
C THR A 112 6.73 -0.33 -6.53
N ALA A 113 6.70 0.02 -7.82
CA ALA A 113 6.46 1.40 -8.23
C ALA A 113 5.09 1.91 -7.77
N CYS A 114 4.05 1.06 -7.86
CA CYS A 114 2.74 1.36 -7.28
C CYS A 114 2.81 1.53 -5.75
N LEU A 115 3.61 0.72 -5.06
CA LEU A 115 3.83 0.85 -3.62
C LEU A 115 4.46 2.20 -3.27
N PHE A 116 5.51 2.63 -3.99
CA PHE A 116 6.14 3.93 -3.76
C PHE A 116 5.13 5.07 -3.93
N TYR A 117 4.28 5.02 -4.96
CA TYR A 117 3.19 5.98 -5.09
C TYR A 117 2.25 5.98 -3.89
N GLN A 118 1.79 4.82 -3.41
CA GLN A 118 0.83 4.78 -2.30
C GLN A 118 1.45 5.28 -0.99
N ILE A 119 2.73 4.98 -0.74
CA ILE A 119 3.46 5.52 0.40
C ILE A 119 3.54 7.04 0.29
N GLU A 120 3.96 7.57 -0.86
CA GLU A 120 4.13 9.01 -1.04
C GLU A 120 2.79 9.76 -0.98
N LYS A 121 1.75 9.23 -1.61
CA LYS A 121 0.39 9.76 -1.52
C LYS A 121 -0.08 9.86 -0.07
N MET A 122 0.16 8.81 0.72
CA MET A 122 -0.24 8.79 2.12
C MET A 122 0.57 9.78 2.97
N ARG A 123 1.88 9.91 2.71
CA ARG A 123 2.75 10.87 3.41
C ARG A 123 2.37 12.32 3.11
N SER A 124 2.06 12.63 1.85
CA SER A 124 1.76 13.99 1.40
C SER A 124 0.34 14.43 1.74
N GLU A 125 -0.66 13.56 1.59
CA GLU A 125 -2.07 13.92 1.78
C GLU A 125 -2.57 13.67 3.21
N VAL A 126 -1.88 12.82 3.99
CA VAL A 126 -2.30 12.46 5.36
C VAL A 126 -1.13 12.50 6.35
N PRO A 127 -0.42 13.64 6.48
CA PRO A 127 0.77 13.75 7.33
C PRO A 127 0.48 13.54 8.82
N TYR A 128 -0.79 13.68 9.24
CA TYR A 128 -1.26 13.47 10.62
C TYR A 128 -2.52 12.60 10.61
N LEU A 129 -2.37 11.33 10.20
CA LEU A 129 -3.44 10.35 10.28
C LEU A 129 -3.82 10.20 11.75
N SER A 130 -4.96 10.74 12.18
CA SER A 130 -5.48 10.55 13.54
C SER A 130 -5.95 9.11 13.72
N LEU A 131 -5.01 8.17 13.82
CA LEU A 131 -5.20 6.90 14.50
C LEU A 131 -5.32 7.25 16.01
N ASP A 132 -5.71 6.34 16.89
CA ASP A 132 -6.01 6.72 18.27
C ASP A 132 -4.75 7.20 19.03
N LYS A 133 -4.39 8.49 18.95
CA LYS A 133 -3.41 9.31 19.73
C LYS A 133 -2.03 8.71 20.11
N LYS A 134 -1.72 7.46 19.77
CA LYS A 134 -0.48 6.74 20.10
C LYS A 134 0.17 6.03 18.90
N ASP A 135 -0.53 5.92 17.78
CA ASP A 135 -0.11 5.08 16.64
C ASP A 135 0.22 5.87 15.35
N ASP A 136 -0.04 7.18 15.32
CA ASP A 136 0.11 8.04 14.12
C ASP A 136 1.58 8.16 13.69
N ALA A 137 2.51 8.29 14.65
CA ALA A 137 3.94 8.28 14.36
C ALA A 137 4.44 6.90 13.91
N ARG A 138 3.74 5.82 14.29
CA ARG A 138 4.16 4.46 14.01
C ARG A 138 3.95 4.08 12.54
N ILE A 139 2.82 4.47 11.93
CA ILE A 139 2.62 4.19 10.50
C ILE A 139 3.64 4.92 9.62
N ILE A 140 4.00 6.16 10.00
CA ILE A 140 5.02 6.93 9.31
C ILE A 140 6.39 6.27 9.45
N ALA A 141 6.75 5.82 10.66
CA ALA A 141 7.99 5.10 10.90
C ALA A 141 8.06 3.79 10.09
N LEU A 142 6.98 3.02 10.05
CA LEU A 142 6.91 1.77 9.28
C LEU A 142 6.98 2.00 7.76
N MET A 143 6.33 3.05 7.24
CA MET A 143 6.50 3.46 5.83
C MET A 143 7.94 3.87 5.54
N TYR A 144 8.57 4.61 6.46
CA TYR A 144 9.98 4.96 6.35
C TYR A 144 10.87 3.71 6.32
N GLU A 145 10.66 2.73 7.20
CA GLU A 145 11.41 1.47 7.22
C GLU A 145 11.31 0.71 5.88
N VAL A 146 10.13 0.67 5.26
CA VAL A 146 9.96 0.09 3.91
C VAL A 146 10.83 0.84 2.91
N THR A 147 10.67 2.17 2.79
CA THR A 147 11.47 2.95 1.83
C THR A 147 12.97 2.87 2.12
N HIS A 148 13.37 2.83 3.39
CA HIS A 148 14.76 2.75 3.80
C HIS A 148 15.38 1.40 3.42
N SER A 149 14.64 0.31 3.57
CA SER A 149 15.11 -1.02 3.17
C SER A 149 15.37 -1.15 1.66
N PHE A 150 14.57 -0.49 0.81
CA PHE A 150 14.87 -0.38 -0.63
C PHE A 150 16.08 0.52 -0.90
N ALA A 151 16.25 1.60 -0.13
CA ALA A 151 17.39 2.51 -0.27
C ALA A 151 18.72 1.85 0.06
N THR A 152 18.77 0.99 1.08
CA THR A 152 19.97 0.19 1.40
C THR A 152 20.36 -0.75 0.26
N GLU A 153 19.43 -1.08 -0.64
CA GLU A 153 19.63 -1.97 -1.76
C GLU A 153 20.00 -1.27 -3.07
N GLY A 154 20.09 0.06 -3.05
CA GLY A 154 20.48 0.89 -4.19
C GLY A 154 19.32 1.52 -4.96
N VAL A 155 18.09 1.46 -4.43
CA VAL A 155 16.94 2.22 -4.94
C VAL A 155 16.74 3.43 -4.02
N TYR A 156 17.44 4.55 -4.27
CA TYR A 156 17.49 5.66 -3.30
C TYR A 156 16.14 6.35 -3.10
N HIS A 157 15.90 6.91 -1.89
CA HIS A 157 14.64 7.56 -1.53
C HIS A 157 14.13 8.57 -2.58
N VAL A 158 14.99 9.48 -3.04
CA VAL A 158 14.62 10.48 -4.07
C VAL A 158 14.17 9.86 -5.40
N VAL A 159 14.71 8.68 -5.72
CA VAL A 159 14.31 7.90 -6.91
C VAL A 159 13.00 7.19 -6.66
N GLN A 160 12.78 6.64 -5.46
CA GLN A 160 11.50 6.02 -5.08
C GLN A 160 10.34 7.01 -5.21
N ASP A 161 10.52 8.24 -4.72
CA ASP A 161 9.50 9.30 -4.78
C ASP A 161 9.21 9.67 -6.24
N SER A 162 10.26 9.85 -7.05
CA SER A 162 10.13 10.14 -8.49
C SER A 162 9.42 9.01 -9.25
N ILE A 163 9.81 7.76 -8.99
CA ILE A 163 9.14 6.56 -9.53
C ILE A 163 7.65 6.59 -9.16
N GLY A 164 7.32 6.86 -7.89
CA GLY A 164 5.93 6.91 -7.42
C GLY A 164 5.13 7.99 -8.14
N ILE A 165 5.69 9.19 -8.29
CA ILE A 165 5.04 10.30 -9.00
C ILE A 165 4.81 9.97 -10.47
N ASP A 166 5.81 9.41 -11.15
CA ASP A 166 5.73 9.01 -12.56
C ASP A 166 4.67 7.93 -12.83
N MET A 167 4.30 7.16 -11.81
CA MET A 167 3.24 6.16 -11.91
C MET A 167 1.83 6.78 -11.91
N TYR A 168 1.66 8.02 -11.48
CA TYR A 168 0.34 8.67 -11.46
C TYR A 168 0.07 9.45 -12.75
N MET A 169 -1.14 9.30 -13.30
CA MET A 169 -1.60 10.01 -14.49
C MET A 169 -2.64 11.05 -14.06
N PRO A 170 -2.27 12.34 -13.90
CA PRO A 170 -3.14 13.35 -13.30
C PRO A 170 -4.41 13.61 -14.12
N GLU A 171 -4.31 13.60 -15.45
CA GLU A 171 -5.43 13.85 -16.36
C GLU A 171 -6.52 12.76 -16.23
N GLU A 172 -6.09 11.52 -16.04
CA GLU A 172 -6.98 10.35 -15.93
C GLU A 172 -7.32 9.99 -14.47
N LYS A 173 -6.72 10.68 -13.50
CA LYS A 173 -6.87 10.48 -12.06
C LYS A 173 -6.67 9.03 -11.62
N ARG A 174 -5.74 8.32 -12.25
CA ARG A 174 -5.44 6.91 -11.98
C ARG A 174 -3.94 6.64 -12.01
N LEU A 175 -3.56 5.46 -11.52
CA LEU A 175 -2.24 4.91 -11.77
C LEU A 175 -2.12 4.44 -13.23
N MET A 176 -0.92 4.55 -13.76
CA MET A 176 -0.48 3.92 -14.99
C MET A 176 -0.78 2.42 -14.92
N SER A 177 -1.35 1.87 -15.99
CA SER A 177 -1.58 0.44 -16.14
C SER A 177 -0.27 -0.30 -16.41
N TYR A 178 -0.28 -1.62 -16.21
CA TYR A 178 0.90 -2.44 -16.50
C TYR A 178 1.37 -2.33 -17.97
N ARG A 179 0.42 -2.21 -18.93
CA ARG A 179 0.76 -2.06 -20.35
C ARG A 179 1.49 -0.75 -20.62
N GLU A 180 0.96 0.35 -20.09
CA GLU A 180 1.57 1.68 -20.23
C GLU A 180 2.95 1.72 -19.55
N PHE A 181 3.09 1.05 -18.41
CA PHE A 181 4.37 0.89 -17.74
C PHE A 181 5.39 0.17 -18.62
N CYS A 182 5.04 -0.98 -19.21
CA CYS A 182 5.92 -1.69 -20.14
C CYS A 182 6.31 -0.81 -21.34
N GLN A 183 5.37 -0.05 -21.89
CA GLN A 183 5.65 0.89 -22.98
C GLN A 183 6.61 2.01 -22.55
N LEU A 184 6.46 2.53 -21.33
CA LEU A 184 7.38 3.51 -20.76
C LEU A 184 8.79 2.94 -20.65
N LEU A 185 8.93 1.70 -20.17
CA LEU A 185 10.24 1.06 -20.01
C LEU A 185 10.96 0.81 -21.35
N LYS A 186 10.23 0.76 -22.47
CA LYS A 186 10.85 0.65 -23.79
C LYS A 186 11.57 1.92 -24.22
N VAL A 187 11.22 3.08 -23.67
CA VAL A 187 11.85 4.38 -23.98
C VAL A 187 13.02 4.64 -23.02
N PRO A 188 14.30 4.57 -23.47
CA PRO A 188 15.46 4.64 -22.57
C PRO A 188 15.49 5.87 -21.65
N ASP A 189 15.15 7.04 -22.20
CA ASP A 189 15.15 8.30 -21.44
C ASP A 189 14.11 8.35 -20.33
N LYS A 190 13.01 7.61 -20.49
CA LYS A 190 11.96 7.48 -19.45
C LYS A 190 12.30 6.34 -18.49
N ARG A 191 12.81 5.23 -19.01
CA ARG A 191 13.21 4.04 -18.25
C ARG A 191 14.29 4.34 -17.20
N LYS A 192 15.21 5.27 -17.46
CA LYS A 192 16.36 5.58 -16.58
C LYS A 192 16.00 5.77 -15.10
N TRP A 193 14.82 6.31 -14.80
CA TRP A 193 14.34 6.52 -13.42
C TRP A 193 13.96 5.22 -12.73
N PHE A 194 13.61 4.20 -13.50
CA PHE A 194 13.29 2.85 -13.06
C PHE A 194 14.50 1.91 -13.08
N ASP A 195 15.64 2.33 -13.65
CA ASP A 195 16.80 1.45 -13.84
C ASP A 195 17.33 0.89 -12.51
N GLN A 196 17.30 1.66 -11.42
CA GLN A 196 17.69 1.18 -10.08
C GLN A 196 16.73 0.09 -9.58
N LEU A 197 15.42 0.27 -9.78
CA LEU A 197 14.42 -0.69 -9.36
C LEU A 197 14.49 -1.98 -10.19
N ILE A 198 14.72 -1.87 -11.49
CA ILE A 198 14.90 -3.02 -12.37
C ILE A 198 16.19 -3.77 -12.00
N SER A 199 17.29 -3.04 -11.78
CA SER A 199 18.58 -3.62 -11.34
C SER A 199 18.43 -4.35 -10.01
N PHE A 200 17.67 -3.77 -9.07
CA PHE A 200 17.34 -4.43 -7.81
C PHE A 200 16.68 -5.79 -8.05
N TYR A 201 15.60 -5.85 -8.85
CA TYR A 201 14.91 -7.11 -9.11
C TYR A 201 15.73 -8.12 -9.94
N ILE A 202 16.58 -7.66 -10.85
CA ILE A 202 17.57 -8.52 -11.53
C ILE A 202 18.51 -9.14 -10.50
N GLY A 203 19.08 -8.33 -9.60
CA GLY A 203 19.96 -8.80 -8.53
C GLY A 203 19.28 -9.81 -7.60
N VAL A 204 18.04 -9.56 -7.19
CA VAL A 204 17.24 -10.52 -6.40
C VAL A 204 17.05 -11.83 -7.18
N GLY A 205 16.74 -11.74 -8.48
CA GLY A 205 16.60 -12.90 -9.38
C GLY A 205 17.90 -13.71 -9.53
N LEU A 206 19.06 -13.05 -9.50
CA LEU A 206 20.39 -13.68 -9.49
C LEU A 206 20.76 -14.28 -8.12
N GLY A 207 19.94 -14.03 -7.09
CA GLY A 207 20.19 -14.47 -5.72
C GLY A 207 21.22 -13.63 -4.97
N GLU A 208 21.53 -12.44 -5.49
CA GLU A 208 22.34 -11.46 -4.79
C GLU A 208 21.57 -10.87 -3.60
N LYS A 209 22.30 -10.37 -2.59
CA LYS A 209 21.75 -9.57 -1.48
C LYS A 209 20.59 -10.22 -0.68
N SER A 210 20.56 -11.56 -0.61
CA SER A 210 19.44 -12.31 -0.01
C SER A 210 19.11 -11.95 1.45
N LYS A 211 20.11 -11.53 2.25
CA LYS A 211 19.89 -11.08 3.63
C LYS A 211 19.16 -9.73 3.67
N GLN A 212 19.51 -8.82 2.79
CA GLN A 212 18.93 -7.48 2.76
C GLN A 212 17.55 -7.45 2.09
N VAL A 213 17.34 -8.29 1.08
CA VAL A 213 16.01 -8.52 0.51
C VAL A 213 15.07 -9.09 1.59
N GLN A 214 15.56 -9.95 2.49
CA GLN A 214 14.77 -10.39 3.65
C GLN A 214 14.36 -9.21 4.54
N GLN A 215 15.26 -8.27 4.82
CA GLN A 215 14.93 -7.07 5.61
C GLN A 215 13.83 -6.23 4.94
N THR A 216 13.84 -6.14 3.61
CA THR A 216 12.78 -5.46 2.84
C THR A 216 11.44 -6.19 2.99
N VAL A 217 11.45 -7.52 2.87
CA VAL A 217 10.25 -8.35 3.08
C VAL A 217 9.71 -8.18 4.50
N ASP A 218 10.59 -8.19 5.50
CA ASP A 218 10.21 -8.06 6.91
C ASP A 218 9.63 -6.67 7.21
N ALA A 219 10.18 -5.60 6.62
CA ALA A 219 9.65 -4.24 6.75
C ALA A 219 8.25 -4.10 6.12
N ILE A 220 8.06 -4.68 4.93
CA ILE A 220 6.76 -4.72 4.26
C ILE A 220 5.73 -5.48 5.11
N ASP A 221 6.12 -6.64 5.64
CA ASP A 221 5.24 -7.46 6.51
C ASP A 221 4.85 -6.72 7.79
N GLN A 222 5.79 -6.02 8.43
CA GLN A 222 5.50 -5.23 9.63
C GLN A 222 4.50 -4.10 9.35
N LEU A 223 4.66 -3.35 8.25
CA LEU A 223 3.71 -2.31 7.87
C LEU A 223 2.35 -2.90 7.48
N LEU A 224 2.34 -4.00 6.73
CA LEU A 224 1.11 -4.69 6.34
C LEU A 224 0.33 -5.16 7.58
N ASN A 225 0.99 -5.85 8.51
CA ASN A 225 0.39 -6.31 9.76
C ASN A 225 -0.14 -5.15 10.60
N PHE A 226 0.59 -4.03 10.66
CA PHE A 226 0.13 -2.83 11.35
C PHE A 226 -1.17 -2.30 10.72
N ILE A 227 -1.20 -2.12 9.39
CA ILE A 227 -2.39 -1.67 8.68
C ILE A 227 -3.56 -2.63 8.89
N GLU A 228 -3.32 -3.94 8.84
CA GLU A 228 -4.36 -4.94 9.06
C GLU A 228 -4.93 -4.87 10.48
N ILE A 229 -4.09 -4.70 11.51
CA ILE A 229 -4.56 -4.56 12.90
C ILE A 229 -5.32 -3.24 13.07
N SER A 230 -4.80 -2.13 12.53
CA SER A 230 -5.42 -0.82 12.61
C SER A 230 -6.75 -0.73 11.86
N LEU A 231 -6.89 -1.43 10.72
CA LEU A 231 -8.13 -1.54 9.95
C LEU A 231 -9.13 -2.50 10.60
N ASN A 232 -8.66 -3.59 11.23
CA ASN A 232 -9.49 -4.66 11.77
C ASN A 232 -9.52 -4.66 13.30
N LYS A 233 -9.99 -3.58 13.96
CA LYS A 233 -10.36 -3.62 15.38
C LYS A 233 -11.46 -4.69 15.64
N GLY A 234 -11.07 -5.98 15.63
CA GLY A 234 -11.94 -7.15 15.73
C GLY A 234 -11.31 -8.54 15.47
N THR A 235 -10.30 -8.73 14.60
CA THR A 235 -9.75 -10.11 14.39
C THR A 235 -8.33 -10.14 13.79
N PRO A 236 -7.36 -10.86 14.40
CA PRO A 236 -5.96 -10.94 13.93
C PRO A 236 -5.77 -11.72 12.62
N ALA A 237 -4.76 -11.31 11.84
CA ALA A 237 -4.35 -11.90 10.56
C ALA A 237 -3.96 -13.39 10.60
N LYS A 238 -3.61 -13.93 11.78
CA LYS A 238 -3.25 -15.35 11.94
C LYS A 238 -4.39 -16.33 11.62
N GLU A 239 -5.63 -15.89 11.58
CA GLU A 239 -6.77 -16.73 11.14
C GLU A 239 -6.97 -16.73 9.61
N ARG A 240 -6.22 -15.92 8.85
CA ARG A 240 -6.33 -15.82 7.38
C ARG A 240 -5.32 -16.67 6.62
N GLN A 241 -4.65 -17.61 7.29
CA GLN A 241 -4.00 -18.71 6.58
C GLN A 241 -5.06 -19.64 5.97
N ARG A 242 -5.63 -19.22 4.84
CA ARG A 242 -5.94 -20.15 3.76
C ARG A 242 -5.45 -19.51 2.47
N PRO A 243 -4.57 -20.19 1.71
CA PRO A 243 -4.18 -19.73 0.40
C PRO A 243 -5.44 -19.63 -0.47
N PHE A 244 -5.45 -18.68 -1.38
CA PHE A 244 -6.26 -18.79 -2.59
C PHE A 244 -6.11 -20.22 -3.13
N LYS A 245 -7.21 -20.98 -3.07
CA LYS A 245 -7.34 -22.26 -3.76
C LYS A 245 -7.49 -22.00 -5.25
#